data_AF-A0A525W629-F1
#
_entry.id   AF-A0A525W629-F1
#
_cell.length_a   1.000
_cell.length_b   1.000
_cell.length_c   1.000
_cell.angle_alpha   90.00
_cell.angle_beta   90.00
_cell.angle_gamma   90.00
#
_symmetry.space_group_name_H-M   'P 1'
#
loop_
_entity.id
_entity.type
_entity.pdbx_description
1 polymer ?
#
loop_
_entity_poly.entity_id
_entity_poly.type
_entity_poly.pdbx_seq_one_letter_code
_entity_poly.pdbx_strand_id
1 'polypeptide(L)'
;MCGLSSGVQSQGQLINFGRIQLSEQKTITTFYEEDHDRLDELFKTFQASKQSDFAKAKEAFKEFKVGLQRHIVWEEELLFPIWEEKTGMDNVLDIQSITEEIQRLSQSVAWWNKWVIGGMAATAIAASVLVIAQMMVNREAKSLSEAQERFLKLKDEKLSKELSDKGVLIAEANERAANADKKAAEAQLELAKFKAPRTLTDEQRERITRKLKPFLSTTFEVVTYSGEPEPITFSNVIVETLVKAGWVFNPNNSHGHLMGLASGVVVVIGREAGSNAGKAGAALLEALRAEGVAETKLGHDSLQINPTPIAIKIQVAKKP
;
A
#
# COMPACT_ATOMS: atom_id res chain seq x y z
N MET A 1 -102.95 57.91 67.66
CA MET A 1 -101.99 57.19 66.78
C MET A 1 -102.04 57.91 65.44
N CYS A 2 -101.02 58.72 65.10
CA CYS A 2 -99.79 58.30 64.38
C CYS A 2 -100.13 57.57 63.08
N GLY A 3 -99.74 58.01 61.88
CA GLY A 3 -98.98 59.17 61.39
C GLY A 3 -99.28 59.28 59.88
N LEU A 4 -99.53 60.46 59.30
CA LEU A 4 -98.51 61.40 58.79
C LEU A 4 -97.49 60.66 57.90
N SER A 5 -97.26 61.02 56.64
CA SER A 5 -97.32 62.34 55.99
C SER A 5 -97.20 62.08 54.48
N SER A 6 -98.18 62.51 53.68
CA SER A 6 -98.11 63.65 52.73
C SER A 6 -97.32 63.34 51.45
N GLY A 7 -97.75 63.71 50.24
CA GLY A 7 -98.91 64.44 49.73
C GLY A 7 -98.78 64.41 48.19
N VAL A 8 -99.86 64.19 47.43
CA VAL A 8 -100.78 65.23 46.92
C VAL A 8 -100.11 66.02 45.77
N GLN A 9 -100.66 66.30 44.59
CA GLN A 9 -101.91 66.05 43.85
C GLN A 9 -101.58 66.52 42.40
N SER A 10 -101.96 65.80 41.35
CA SER A 10 -103.21 65.96 40.59
C SER A 10 -103.42 67.32 39.90
N GLN A 11 -103.31 67.25 38.56
CA GLN A 11 -104.19 67.84 37.53
C GLN A 11 -104.20 69.35 37.25
N GLY A 12 -104.07 69.65 35.95
CA GLY A 12 -104.40 70.93 35.34
C GLY A 12 -104.19 70.87 33.82
N GLN A 13 -105.26 70.59 33.10
CA GLN A 13 -105.39 70.52 31.64
C GLN A 13 -105.26 71.89 30.96
N LEU A 14 -105.18 71.89 29.60
CA LEU A 14 -105.39 72.98 28.61
C LEU A 14 -104.04 73.55 28.07
N ILE A 15 -103.73 73.70 26.77
CA ILE A 15 -104.45 73.80 25.48
C ILE A 15 -103.45 73.41 24.36
N ASN A 16 -103.93 72.86 23.25
CA ASN A 16 -103.14 72.61 22.03
C ASN A 16 -103.11 73.87 21.12
N PHE A 17 -101.91 74.37 20.82
CA PHE A 17 -101.67 75.27 19.68
C PHE A 17 -100.40 74.82 18.93
N GLY A 18 -100.59 74.44 17.66
CA GLY A 18 -99.62 74.55 16.57
C GLY A 18 -98.17 74.10 16.84
N ARG A 19 -97.88 72.82 16.61
CA ARG A 19 -96.51 72.31 16.45
C ARG A 19 -95.90 72.89 15.17
N ILE A 20 -95.11 73.96 15.29
CA ILE A 20 -94.10 74.32 14.29
C ILE A 20 -92.87 73.46 14.60
N GLN A 21 -92.54 72.58 13.64
CA GLN A 21 -91.37 71.71 13.68
C GLN A 21 -90.13 72.57 13.41
N LEU A 22 -89.50 73.07 14.48
CA LEU A 22 -88.18 73.69 14.40
C LEU A 22 -87.14 72.57 14.24
N SER A 23 -86.42 72.60 13.12
CA SER A 23 -85.30 71.72 12.78
C SER A 23 -84.29 71.63 13.93
N GLU A 24 -83.82 70.42 14.26
CA GLU A 24 -82.67 70.21 15.15
C GLU A 24 -81.49 71.08 14.68
N GLN A 25 -81.13 72.08 15.49
CA GLN A 25 -79.89 72.81 15.29
C GLN A 25 -78.74 71.91 15.75
N LYS A 26 -77.86 71.48 14.83
CA LYS A 26 -76.62 70.78 15.19
C LYS A 26 -75.74 71.69 16.03
N THR A 27 -75.20 71.17 17.13
CA THR A 27 -74.24 71.91 17.96
C THR A 27 -72.86 71.92 17.29
N ILE A 28 -72.03 72.91 17.62
CA ILE A 28 -70.64 72.97 17.14
C ILE A 28 -69.88 71.71 17.57
N THR A 29 -70.09 71.23 18.80
CA THR A 29 -69.46 69.99 19.30
C THR A 29 -69.80 68.79 18.43
N THR A 30 -71.09 68.59 18.11
CA THR A 30 -71.54 67.48 17.23
C THR A 30 -70.90 67.57 15.84
N PHE A 31 -70.70 68.79 15.31
CA PHE A 31 -70.06 68.96 14.01
C PHE A 31 -68.57 68.60 14.02
N TYR A 32 -67.83 68.96 15.08
CA TYR A 32 -66.41 68.63 15.21
C TYR A 32 -66.18 67.14 15.50
N GLU A 33 -67.02 66.52 16.32
CA GLU A 33 -67.00 65.07 16.58
C GLU A 33 -67.20 64.26 15.29
N GLU A 34 -68.20 64.62 14.48
CA GLU A 34 -68.45 63.99 13.18
C GLU A 34 -67.24 64.13 12.23
N ASP A 35 -66.55 65.28 12.25
CA ASP A 35 -65.36 65.47 11.41
C ASP A 35 -64.14 64.70 11.94
N HIS A 36 -63.97 64.57 13.26
CA HIS A 36 -62.95 63.70 13.86
C HIS A 36 -63.15 62.25 13.48
N ASP A 37 -64.37 61.73 13.62
CA ASP A 37 -64.71 60.35 13.23
C ASP A 37 -64.39 60.09 11.76
N ARG A 38 -64.78 61.04 10.88
CA ARG A 38 -64.48 60.98 9.46
C ARG A 38 -62.98 60.95 9.18
N LEU A 39 -62.19 61.79 9.85
CA LEU A 39 -60.74 61.83 9.68
C LEU A 39 -60.08 60.53 10.18
N ASP A 40 -60.54 59.97 11.30
CA ASP A 40 -60.01 58.73 11.85
C ASP A 40 -60.30 57.52 10.91
N GLU A 41 -61.50 57.44 10.34
CA GLU A 41 -61.84 56.41 9.35
C GLU A 41 -60.96 56.47 8.10
N LEU A 42 -60.70 57.68 7.59
CA LEU A 42 -59.82 57.88 6.43
C LEU A 42 -58.38 57.45 6.76
N PHE A 43 -57.90 57.78 7.96
CA PHE A 43 -56.54 57.40 8.38
C PHE A 43 -56.40 55.89 8.60
N LYS A 44 -57.39 55.24 9.23
CA LYS A 44 -57.44 53.77 9.36
C LYS A 44 -57.43 53.08 7.99
N THR A 45 -58.20 53.61 7.05
CA THR A 45 -58.25 53.09 5.67
C THR A 45 -56.89 53.20 4.99
N PHE A 46 -56.19 54.34 5.12
CA PHE A 46 -54.82 54.49 4.63
C PHE A 46 -53.86 53.49 5.28
N GLN A 47 -53.87 53.36 6.61
CA GLN A 47 -52.97 52.46 7.32
C GLN A 47 -53.14 50.99 6.91
N ALA A 48 -54.39 50.54 6.71
CA ALA A 48 -54.69 49.18 6.30
C ALA A 48 -54.30 48.88 4.83
N SER A 49 -54.30 49.89 3.97
CA SER A 49 -54.06 49.73 2.52
C SER A 49 -52.65 50.06 2.05
N LYS A 50 -51.83 50.76 2.85
CA LYS A 50 -50.50 51.28 2.43
C LYS A 50 -49.49 50.25 1.92
N GLN A 51 -49.64 48.96 2.27
CA GLN A 51 -48.75 47.88 1.81
C GLN A 51 -49.36 46.99 0.73
N SER A 52 -50.70 47.02 0.55
CA SER A 52 -51.44 46.06 -0.27
C SER A 52 -52.17 46.71 -1.45
N ASP A 53 -52.62 47.96 -1.32
CA ASP A 53 -53.35 48.69 -2.36
C ASP A 53 -52.96 50.18 -2.33
N PHE A 54 -51.93 50.50 -3.14
CA PHE A 54 -51.36 51.84 -3.18
C PHE A 54 -52.33 52.90 -3.72
N ALA A 55 -53.21 52.55 -4.67
CA ALA A 55 -54.15 53.50 -5.25
C ALA A 55 -55.21 53.93 -4.23
N LYS A 56 -55.79 52.96 -3.51
CA LYS A 56 -56.74 53.22 -2.43
C LYS A 56 -56.10 53.96 -1.25
N ALA A 57 -54.88 53.57 -0.88
CA ALA A 57 -54.12 54.25 0.17
C ALA A 57 -53.86 55.72 -0.18
N LYS A 58 -53.48 56.00 -1.44
CA LYS A 58 -53.21 57.36 -1.92
C LYS A 58 -54.44 58.25 -1.87
N GLU A 59 -55.60 57.77 -2.33
CA GLU A 59 -56.84 58.56 -2.28
C GLU A 59 -57.30 58.79 -0.84
N ALA A 60 -57.32 57.77 0.01
CA ALA A 60 -57.67 57.91 1.44
C ALA A 60 -56.76 58.90 2.17
N PHE A 61 -55.45 58.86 1.89
CA PHE A 61 -54.49 59.80 2.49
C PHE A 61 -54.67 61.23 1.97
N LYS A 62 -55.00 61.41 0.68
CA LYS A 62 -55.26 62.72 0.09
C LYS A 62 -56.50 63.36 0.73
N GLU A 63 -57.59 62.61 0.86
CA GLU A 63 -58.82 63.09 1.51
C GLU A 63 -58.63 63.37 3.00
N PHE A 64 -57.91 62.48 3.71
CA PHE A 64 -57.50 62.71 5.10
C PHE A 64 -56.72 64.02 5.23
N LYS A 65 -55.69 64.22 4.40
CA LYS A 65 -54.83 65.42 4.45
C LYS A 65 -55.63 66.70 4.23
N VAL A 66 -56.46 66.75 3.17
CA VAL A 66 -57.28 67.93 2.87
C VAL A 66 -58.29 68.18 3.98
N GLY A 67 -58.92 67.12 4.49
CA GLY A 67 -59.87 67.20 5.60
C GLY A 67 -59.22 67.74 6.87
N LEU A 68 -58.04 67.22 7.24
CA LEU A 68 -57.31 67.62 8.44
C LEU A 68 -56.85 69.08 8.36
N GLN A 69 -56.38 69.53 7.20
CA GLN A 69 -56.02 70.94 6.99
C GLN A 69 -57.23 71.85 7.20
N ARG A 70 -58.40 71.48 6.69
CA ARG A 70 -59.63 72.24 6.90
C ARG A 70 -60.06 72.21 8.37
N HIS A 71 -59.93 71.06 9.03
CA HIS A 71 -60.24 70.91 10.46
C HIS A 71 -59.40 71.85 11.31
N ILE A 72 -58.08 71.87 11.09
CA ILE A 72 -57.15 72.76 11.79
C ILE A 72 -57.51 74.23 11.55
N VAL A 73 -57.83 74.62 10.30
CA VAL A 73 -58.26 76.00 10.01
C VAL A 73 -59.53 76.36 10.81
N TRP A 74 -60.49 75.44 10.94
CA TRP A 74 -61.67 75.68 11.78
C TRP A 74 -61.33 75.80 13.26
N GLU A 75 -60.40 74.99 13.76
CA GLU A 75 -59.93 75.09 15.14
C GLU A 75 -59.24 76.44 15.38
N GLU A 76 -58.28 76.81 14.56
CA GLU A 76 -57.46 78.02 14.69
C GLU A 76 -58.23 79.33 14.44
N GLU A 77 -59.11 79.38 13.44
CA GLU A 77 -59.79 80.62 13.07
C GLU A 77 -61.13 80.83 13.79
N LEU A 78 -61.76 79.76 14.28
CA LEU A 78 -63.11 79.84 14.86
C LEU A 78 -63.16 79.34 16.29
N LEU A 79 -62.72 78.11 16.56
CA LEU A 79 -62.94 77.47 17.86
C LEU A 79 -62.00 78.03 18.94
N PHE A 80 -60.70 78.07 18.67
CA PHE A 80 -59.70 78.50 19.63
C PHE A 80 -59.82 79.97 19.99
N PRO A 81 -60.04 80.94 19.07
CA PRO A 81 -60.21 82.33 19.48
C PRO A 81 -61.38 82.55 20.44
N ILE A 82 -62.50 81.85 20.21
CA ILE A 82 -63.67 81.90 21.10
C ILE A 82 -63.36 81.20 22.43
N TRP A 83 -62.66 80.07 22.39
CA TRP A 83 -62.28 79.34 23.60
C TRP A 83 -61.27 80.11 24.46
N GLU A 84 -60.28 80.75 23.85
CA GLU A 84 -59.29 81.62 24.50
C GLU A 84 -59.97 82.85 25.12
N GLU A 85 -60.91 83.50 24.40
CA GLU A 85 -61.71 84.61 24.96
C GLU A 85 -62.53 84.18 26.19
N LYS A 86 -63.04 82.94 26.19
CA LYS A 86 -63.88 82.42 27.28
C LYS A 86 -63.10 81.84 28.44
N THR A 87 -61.90 81.33 28.22
CA THR A 87 -61.09 80.62 29.23
C THR A 87 -59.86 81.38 29.71
N GLY A 88 -59.36 82.35 28.93
CA GLY A 88 -58.18 83.15 29.23
C GLY A 88 -56.84 82.41 29.11
N MET A 89 -56.80 81.29 28.38
CA MET A 89 -55.58 80.48 28.16
C MET A 89 -55.03 80.66 26.74
N ASP A 90 -54.04 81.54 26.56
CA ASP A 90 -53.37 81.73 25.27
C ASP A 90 -52.19 80.72 25.11
N ASN A 91 -52.18 79.91 24.04
CA ASN A 91 -51.12 78.96 23.57
C ASN A 91 -51.11 77.50 24.13
N VAL A 92 -51.82 76.57 23.46
CA VAL A 92 -51.79 75.13 23.80
C VAL A 92 -51.18 74.21 22.69
N LEU A 93 -50.81 74.71 21.50
CA LEU A 93 -50.31 73.87 20.38
C LEU A 93 -48.90 74.26 19.89
N ASP A 94 -47.86 73.52 20.28
CA ASP A 94 -46.48 73.75 19.80
C ASP A 94 -45.98 72.62 18.86
N ILE A 95 -46.25 72.80 17.56
CA ILE A 95 -45.85 71.95 16.42
C ILE A 95 -44.32 71.86 16.27
N GLN A 96 -43.56 72.77 16.88
CA GLN A 96 -42.09 72.76 16.80
C GLN A 96 -41.51 71.52 17.50
N SER A 97 -42.06 71.13 18.65
CA SER A 97 -41.56 70.01 19.45
C SER A 97 -41.59 68.65 18.73
N ILE A 98 -42.66 68.36 17.98
CA ILE A 98 -42.82 67.10 17.23
C ILE A 98 -41.95 67.09 15.96
N THR A 99 -41.73 68.25 15.35
CA THR A 99 -40.88 68.38 14.16
C THR A 99 -39.40 68.12 14.49
N GLU A 100 -38.95 68.58 15.66
CA GLU A 100 -37.59 68.34 16.15
C GLU A 100 -37.31 66.84 16.42
N GLU A 101 -38.30 66.11 16.95
CA GLU A 101 -38.15 64.69 17.24
C GLU A 101 -38.06 63.83 15.96
N ILE A 102 -38.82 64.18 14.92
CA ILE A 102 -38.74 63.51 13.59
C ILE A 102 -37.37 63.74 12.94
N GLN A 103 -36.83 64.96 13.00
CA GLN A 103 -35.49 65.25 12.45
C GLN A 103 -34.39 64.48 13.18
N ARG A 104 -34.48 64.37 14.51
CA ARG A 104 -33.52 63.62 15.33
C ARG A 104 -33.54 62.12 15.00
N LEU A 105 -34.72 61.53 14.81
CA LEU A 105 -34.87 60.12 14.45
C LEU A 105 -34.38 59.83 13.03
N SER A 106 -34.66 60.72 12.08
CA SER A 106 -34.22 60.60 10.68
C SER A 106 -32.69 60.60 10.54
N GLN A 107 -31.99 61.49 11.26
CA GLN A 107 -30.52 61.53 11.24
C GLN A 107 -29.88 60.25 11.81
N SER A 108 -30.47 59.65 12.86
CA SER A 108 -29.96 58.41 13.45
C SER A 108 -30.07 57.23 12.46
N VAL A 109 -31.19 57.10 11.76
CA VAL A 109 -31.41 56.04 10.77
C VAL A 109 -30.43 56.15 9.60
N ALA A 110 -30.18 57.38 9.11
CA ALA A 110 -29.22 57.61 8.03
C ALA A 110 -27.79 57.19 8.43
N TRP A 111 -27.43 57.39 9.70
CA TRP A 111 -26.14 56.98 10.23
C TRP A 111 -26.01 55.45 10.32
N TRP A 112 -27.03 54.75 10.84
CA TRP A 112 -27.06 53.28 10.88
C TRP A 112 -27.03 52.64 9.49
N ASN A 113 -27.72 53.23 8.50
CA ASN A 113 -27.68 52.73 7.12
C ASN A 113 -26.27 52.74 6.51
N LYS A 114 -25.45 53.77 6.79
CA LYS A 114 -24.06 53.82 6.31
C LYS A 114 -23.21 52.68 6.89
N TRP A 115 -23.38 52.38 8.18
CA TRP A 115 -22.67 51.27 8.83
C TRP A 115 -23.09 49.91 8.30
N VAL A 116 -24.40 49.71 8.06
CA VAL A 116 -24.91 48.46 7.48
C VAL A 116 -24.34 48.24 6.08
N ILE A 117 -24.33 49.25 5.22
CA ILE A 117 -23.75 49.15 3.86
C ILE A 117 -22.24 48.86 3.91
N GLY A 118 -21.50 49.55 4.79
CA GLY A 118 -20.07 49.30 4.98
C GLY A 118 -19.78 47.89 5.50
N GLY A 119 -20.57 47.40 6.46
CA GLY A 119 -20.48 46.04 6.96
C GLY A 119 -20.73 44.98 5.88
N MET A 120 -21.75 45.18 5.04
CA MET A 120 -22.02 44.29 3.90
C MET A 120 -20.86 44.26 2.89
N ALA A 121 -20.27 45.42 2.56
CA ALA A 121 -19.10 45.48 1.69
C ALA A 121 -17.91 44.69 2.27
N ALA A 122 -17.64 44.82 3.58
CA ALA A 122 -16.59 44.06 4.25
C ALA A 122 -16.84 42.54 4.20
N THR A 123 -18.09 42.10 4.42
CA THR A 123 -18.44 40.67 4.32
C THR A 123 -18.28 40.12 2.90
N ALA A 124 -18.61 40.91 1.87
CA ALA A 124 -18.42 40.51 0.48
C ALA A 124 -16.93 40.32 0.13
N ILE A 125 -16.06 41.19 0.67
CA ILE A 125 -14.61 41.05 0.51
C ILE A 125 -14.11 39.79 1.24
N ALA A 126 -14.55 39.56 2.48
CA ALA A 126 -14.17 38.38 3.24
C ALA A 126 -14.59 37.07 2.53
N ALA A 127 -15.80 37.01 2.00
CA ALA A 127 -16.28 35.87 1.21
C ALA A 127 -15.42 35.65 -0.05
N SER A 128 -15.03 36.73 -0.74
CA SER A 128 -14.17 36.64 -1.93
C SER A 128 -12.78 36.08 -1.60
N VAL A 129 -12.19 36.50 -0.48
CA VAL A 129 -10.90 35.96 0.00
C VAL A 129 -11.02 34.48 0.32
N LEU A 130 -12.10 34.05 0.96
CA LEU A 130 -12.34 32.63 1.26
C LEU A 130 -12.46 31.78 -0.01
N VAL A 131 -13.14 32.27 -1.04
CA VAL A 131 -13.24 31.57 -2.34
C VAL A 131 -11.87 31.44 -2.99
N ILE A 132 -11.07 32.51 -3.01
CA ILE A 132 -9.71 32.48 -3.57
C ILE A 132 -8.83 31.48 -2.80
N ALA A 133 -8.86 31.53 -1.47
CA ALA A 133 -8.14 30.59 -0.63
C ALA A 133 -8.56 29.14 -0.91
N GLN A 134 -9.87 28.88 -1.02
CA GLN A 134 -10.37 27.54 -1.37
C GLN A 134 -9.91 27.10 -2.75
N MET A 135 -9.87 28.00 -3.75
CA MET A 135 -9.34 27.69 -5.08
C MET A 135 -7.85 27.35 -5.06
N MET A 136 -7.06 28.04 -4.23
CA MET A 136 -5.63 27.74 -4.05
C MET A 136 -5.44 26.36 -3.41
N VAL A 137 -6.17 26.07 -2.33
CA VAL A 137 -6.16 24.75 -1.67
C VAL A 137 -6.55 23.64 -2.66
N ASN A 138 -7.60 23.85 -3.46
CA ASN A 138 -8.04 22.87 -4.45
C ASN A 138 -6.98 22.66 -5.56
N ARG A 139 -6.26 23.71 -5.95
CA ARG A 139 -5.15 23.61 -6.91
C ARG A 139 -3.98 22.81 -6.34
N GLU A 140 -3.57 23.08 -5.11
CA GLU A 140 -2.48 22.33 -4.45
C GLU A 140 -2.88 20.88 -4.14
N ALA A 141 -4.14 20.64 -3.77
CA ALA A 141 -4.65 19.28 -3.60
C ALA A 141 -4.54 18.48 -4.92
N LYS A 142 -4.84 19.11 -6.06
CA LYS A 142 -4.71 18.49 -7.38
C LYS A 142 -3.25 18.19 -7.73
N SER A 143 -2.34 19.15 -7.53
CA SER A 143 -0.92 18.93 -7.82
C SER A 143 -0.30 17.85 -6.93
N LEU A 144 -0.71 17.79 -5.66
CA LEU A 144 -0.31 16.72 -4.73
C LEU A 144 -0.80 15.35 -5.22
N SER A 145 -2.08 15.25 -5.61
CA SER A 145 -2.66 14.01 -6.15
C SER A 145 -1.91 13.54 -7.40
N GLU A 146 -1.63 14.44 -8.34
CA GLU A 146 -0.87 14.12 -9.56
C GLU A 146 0.57 13.68 -9.25
N ALA A 147 1.22 14.31 -8.26
CA ALA A 147 2.55 13.92 -7.81
C ALA A 147 2.56 12.54 -7.14
N GLN A 148 1.55 12.23 -6.31
CA GLN A 148 1.38 10.91 -5.69
C GLN A 148 1.13 9.83 -6.74
N GLU A 149 0.29 10.09 -7.74
CA GLU A 149 0.02 9.15 -8.84
C GLU A 149 1.28 8.87 -9.67
N ARG A 150 2.05 9.91 -10.03
CA ARG A 150 3.34 9.75 -10.70
C ARG A 150 4.32 8.93 -9.88
N PHE A 151 4.39 9.19 -8.56
CA PHE A 151 5.25 8.44 -7.66
C PHE A 151 4.85 6.96 -7.59
N LEU A 152 3.55 6.66 -7.47
CA LEU A 152 3.03 5.30 -7.48
C LEU A 152 3.38 4.60 -8.81
N LYS A 153 3.14 5.25 -9.95
CA LYS A 153 3.45 4.70 -11.26
C LYS A 153 4.93 4.37 -11.43
N LEU A 154 5.83 5.27 -11.01
CA LEU A 154 7.27 5.02 -11.06
C LEU A 154 7.71 3.91 -10.10
N LYS A 155 7.07 3.81 -8.94
CA LYS A 155 7.33 2.74 -7.98
C LYS A 155 6.91 1.39 -8.55
N ASP A 156 5.74 1.30 -9.17
CA ASP A 156 5.24 0.09 -9.80
C ASP A 156 6.08 -0.32 -11.02
N GLU A 157 6.48 0.64 -11.86
CA GLU A 157 7.36 0.38 -13.01
C GLU A 157 8.74 -0.12 -12.56
N LYS A 158 9.34 0.55 -11.56
CA LYS A 158 10.63 0.15 -11.01
C LYS A 158 10.55 -1.23 -10.35
N LEU A 159 9.49 -1.48 -9.58
CA LEU A 159 9.27 -2.77 -8.92
C LEU A 159 9.07 -3.89 -9.95
N SER A 160 8.26 -3.65 -10.98
CA SER A 160 8.05 -4.59 -12.08
C SER A 160 9.35 -4.94 -12.80
N LYS A 161 10.16 -3.92 -13.12
CA LYS A 161 11.48 -4.12 -13.72
C LYS A 161 12.42 -4.92 -12.82
N GLU A 162 12.51 -4.56 -11.54
CA GLU A 162 13.39 -5.24 -10.59
C GLU A 162 12.97 -6.70 -10.36
N LEU A 163 11.67 -6.99 -10.36
CA LEU A 163 11.15 -8.36 -10.30
C LEU A 163 11.50 -9.16 -11.55
N SER A 164 11.39 -8.55 -12.74
CA SER A 164 11.81 -9.18 -14.00
C SER A 164 13.31 -9.48 -13.99
N ASP A 165 14.15 -8.50 -13.66
CA ASP A 165 15.61 -8.63 -13.62
C ASP A 165 16.03 -9.72 -12.60
N LYS A 166 15.44 -9.72 -11.40
CA LYS A 166 15.68 -10.77 -10.40
C LYS A 166 15.21 -12.14 -10.86
N GLY A 167 14.09 -12.22 -11.59
CA GLY A 167 13.61 -13.47 -12.19
C GLY A 167 14.61 -14.08 -13.17
N VAL A 168 15.21 -13.24 -14.04
CA VAL A 168 16.28 -13.65 -14.96
C VAL A 168 17.51 -14.14 -14.19
N LEU A 169 17.96 -13.39 -13.19
CA LEU A 169 19.13 -13.78 -12.37
C LEU A 169 18.92 -15.10 -11.62
N ILE A 170 17.71 -15.36 -11.12
CA ILE A 170 17.37 -16.64 -10.47
C ILE A 170 17.41 -17.78 -11.49
N ALA A 171 16.85 -17.58 -12.69
CA ALA A 171 16.89 -18.59 -13.75
C ALA A 171 18.35 -18.92 -14.14
N GLU A 172 19.19 -17.91 -14.35
CA GLU A 172 20.61 -18.08 -14.67
C GLU A 172 21.40 -18.74 -13.53
N ALA A 173 21.10 -18.40 -12.27
CA ALA A 173 21.73 -19.03 -11.10
C ALA A 173 21.35 -20.52 -10.99
N ASN A 174 20.07 -20.84 -11.21
CA ASN A 174 19.58 -22.22 -11.21
C ASN A 174 20.19 -23.04 -12.36
N GLU A 175 20.30 -22.46 -13.56
CA GLU A 175 20.95 -23.12 -14.69
C GLU A 175 22.44 -23.39 -14.40
N ARG A 176 23.16 -22.41 -13.84
CA ARG A 176 24.56 -22.59 -13.43
C ARG A 176 24.73 -23.67 -12.36
N ALA A 177 23.84 -23.71 -11.36
CA ALA A 177 23.85 -24.73 -10.33
C ALA A 177 23.61 -26.12 -10.93
N ALA A 178 22.58 -26.29 -11.76
CA ALA A 178 22.27 -27.55 -12.42
C ALA A 178 23.43 -28.04 -13.31
N ASN A 179 24.10 -27.13 -14.03
CA ASN A 179 25.26 -27.45 -14.84
C ASN A 179 26.48 -27.84 -13.99
N ALA A 180 26.69 -27.18 -12.84
CA ALA A 180 27.75 -27.55 -11.90
C ALA A 180 27.50 -28.92 -11.28
N ASP A 181 26.25 -29.21 -10.87
CA ASP A 181 25.84 -30.49 -10.33
C ASP A 181 26.03 -31.62 -11.33
N LYS A 182 25.63 -31.39 -12.60
CA LYS A 182 25.86 -32.35 -13.69
C LYS A 182 27.35 -32.64 -13.87
N LYS A 183 28.20 -31.61 -13.94
CA LYS A 183 29.66 -31.77 -14.07
C LYS A 183 30.26 -32.49 -12.86
N ALA A 184 29.77 -32.21 -11.65
CA ALA A 184 30.21 -32.88 -10.44
C ALA A 184 29.83 -34.37 -10.46
N ALA A 185 28.61 -34.71 -10.90
CA ALA A 185 28.18 -36.09 -11.05
C ALA A 185 29.00 -36.85 -12.11
N GLU A 186 29.27 -36.22 -13.26
CA GLU A 186 30.12 -36.79 -14.31
C GLU A 186 31.56 -37.03 -13.80
N ALA A 187 32.14 -36.05 -13.10
CA ALA A 187 33.48 -36.18 -12.51
C ALA A 187 33.53 -37.27 -11.43
N GLN A 188 32.49 -37.41 -10.61
CA GLN A 188 32.38 -38.49 -9.63
C GLN A 188 32.29 -39.86 -10.30
N LEU A 189 31.55 -39.98 -11.41
CA LEU A 189 31.46 -41.21 -12.18
C LEU A 189 32.80 -41.61 -12.79
N GLU A 190 33.53 -40.65 -13.40
CA GLU A 190 34.87 -40.91 -13.94
C GLU A 190 35.88 -41.26 -12.83
N LEU A 191 35.80 -40.58 -11.68
CA LEU A 191 36.62 -40.92 -10.52
C LEU A 191 36.31 -42.32 -10.00
N ALA A 192 35.05 -42.73 -9.99
CA ALA A 192 34.64 -44.08 -9.59
C ALA A 192 35.19 -45.14 -10.56
N LYS A 193 35.17 -44.88 -11.88
CA LYS A 193 35.80 -45.77 -12.87
C LYS A 193 37.31 -45.87 -12.66
N PHE A 194 37.98 -44.76 -12.36
CA PHE A 194 39.42 -44.78 -12.07
C PHE A 194 39.75 -45.51 -10.76
N LYS A 195 38.88 -45.40 -9.74
CA LYS A 195 39.05 -46.10 -8.45
C LYS A 195 38.58 -47.55 -8.45
N ALA A 196 37.99 -48.04 -9.55
CA ALA A 196 37.55 -49.43 -9.65
C ALA A 196 38.73 -50.40 -9.48
N PRO A 197 38.54 -51.49 -8.71
CA PRO A 197 39.55 -52.55 -8.52
C PRO A 197 40.06 -53.13 -9.84
N ARG A 198 41.36 -53.41 -9.95
CA ARG A 198 41.88 -54.18 -11.08
C ARG A 198 41.36 -55.62 -11.01
N THR A 199 40.96 -56.14 -12.16
CA THR A 199 40.50 -57.52 -12.32
C THR A 199 40.84 -58.00 -13.73
N LEU A 200 40.78 -59.31 -13.95
CA LEU A 200 40.92 -59.94 -15.27
C LEU A 200 39.63 -60.67 -15.59
N THR A 201 39.05 -60.44 -16.78
CA THR A 201 37.90 -61.23 -17.25
C THR A 201 38.32 -62.67 -17.54
N ASP A 202 37.36 -63.58 -17.63
CA ASP A 202 37.62 -65.00 -17.92
C ASP A 202 38.38 -65.18 -19.24
N GLU A 203 38.04 -64.41 -20.26
CA GLU A 203 38.70 -64.46 -21.56
C GLU A 203 40.14 -63.93 -21.49
N GLN A 204 40.38 -62.88 -20.69
CA GLN A 204 41.73 -62.38 -20.44
C GLN A 204 42.58 -63.42 -19.70
N ARG A 205 42.00 -64.05 -18.67
CA ARG A 205 42.66 -65.15 -17.93
C ARG A 205 43.02 -66.30 -18.86
N GLU A 206 42.12 -66.70 -19.75
CA GLU A 206 42.39 -67.77 -20.72
C GLU A 206 43.46 -67.44 -21.75
N ARG A 207 43.52 -66.20 -22.23
CA ARG A 207 44.59 -65.74 -23.13
C ARG A 207 45.95 -65.77 -22.43
N ILE A 208 46.02 -65.27 -21.20
CA ILE A 208 47.24 -65.33 -20.36
C ILE A 208 47.64 -66.79 -20.13
N THR A 209 46.71 -67.63 -19.69
CA THR A 209 46.96 -69.07 -19.46
C THR A 209 47.54 -69.74 -20.70
N ARG A 210 46.94 -69.53 -21.89
CA ARG A 210 47.44 -70.11 -23.15
C ARG A 210 48.87 -69.67 -23.48
N LYS A 211 49.19 -68.39 -23.28
CA LYS A 211 50.52 -67.84 -23.55
C LYS A 211 51.60 -68.39 -22.61
N LEU A 212 51.21 -68.79 -21.40
CA LEU A 212 52.13 -69.28 -20.36
C LEU A 212 52.24 -70.80 -20.27
N LYS A 213 51.35 -71.55 -20.94
CA LYS A 213 51.40 -73.03 -21.04
C LYS A 213 52.76 -73.60 -21.47
N PRO A 214 53.55 -72.97 -22.37
CA PRO A 214 54.88 -73.50 -22.71
C PRO A 214 55.89 -73.53 -21.55
N PHE A 215 55.64 -72.79 -20.46
CA PHE A 215 56.52 -72.64 -19.30
C PHE A 215 56.04 -73.49 -18.10
N LEU A 216 55.72 -74.76 -18.34
CA LEU A 216 55.21 -75.68 -17.31
C LEU A 216 56.16 -75.79 -16.11
N SER A 217 55.58 -75.98 -14.92
CA SER A 217 56.31 -76.19 -13.66
C SER A 217 57.23 -75.03 -13.25
N THR A 218 57.04 -73.83 -13.81
CA THR A 218 57.73 -72.63 -13.33
C THR A 218 57.25 -72.30 -11.92
N THR A 219 58.17 -72.23 -10.96
CA THR A 219 57.85 -71.89 -9.57
C THR A 219 57.71 -70.38 -9.41
N PHE A 220 56.66 -69.94 -8.73
CA PHE A 220 56.46 -68.51 -8.48
C PHE A 220 55.92 -68.23 -7.09
N GLU A 221 56.14 -67.01 -6.63
CA GLU A 221 55.55 -66.45 -5.41
C GLU A 221 54.90 -65.09 -5.72
N VAL A 222 53.93 -64.72 -4.89
CA VAL A 222 53.22 -63.44 -5.01
C VAL A 222 53.26 -62.69 -3.68
N VAL A 223 53.62 -61.41 -3.74
CA VAL A 223 53.78 -60.52 -2.59
C VAL A 223 52.95 -59.25 -2.82
N THR A 224 52.22 -58.79 -1.79
CA THR A 224 51.34 -57.61 -1.89
C THR A 224 51.30 -56.81 -0.57
N TYR A 225 50.61 -55.67 -0.56
CA TYR A 225 50.37 -54.88 0.65
C TYR A 225 49.30 -55.54 1.52
N SER A 226 49.62 -55.83 2.77
CA SER A 226 48.65 -56.27 3.76
C SER A 226 47.67 -55.16 4.13
N GLY A 227 46.38 -55.48 4.20
CA GLY A 227 45.34 -54.53 4.62
C GLY A 227 44.73 -53.71 3.48
N GLU A 228 45.17 -53.91 2.24
CA GLU A 228 44.60 -53.26 1.05
C GLU A 228 43.76 -54.28 0.26
N PRO A 229 42.41 -54.18 0.23
CA PRO A 229 41.57 -55.20 -0.38
C PRO A 229 41.78 -55.41 -1.89
N GLU A 230 42.10 -54.34 -2.62
CA GLU A 230 42.25 -54.37 -4.08
C GLU A 230 43.48 -55.16 -4.55
N PRO A 231 44.71 -54.86 -4.08
CA PRO A 231 45.90 -55.63 -4.45
C PRO A 231 45.81 -57.10 -4.02
N ILE A 232 45.21 -57.38 -2.86
CA ILE A 232 44.96 -58.74 -2.38
C ILE A 232 44.06 -59.50 -3.36
N THR A 233 42.90 -58.93 -3.70
CA THR A 233 41.95 -59.56 -4.62
C THR A 233 42.58 -59.79 -5.99
N PHE A 234 43.27 -58.79 -6.54
CA PHE A 234 43.93 -58.91 -7.83
C PHE A 234 45.08 -59.93 -7.83
N SER A 235 45.84 -60.03 -6.73
CA SER A 235 46.90 -61.02 -6.57
C SER A 235 46.35 -62.45 -6.60
N ASN A 236 45.20 -62.70 -5.98
CA ASN A 236 44.54 -64.00 -6.03
C ASN A 236 44.12 -64.36 -7.46
N VAL A 237 43.57 -63.40 -8.21
CA VAL A 237 43.22 -63.60 -9.63
C VAL A 237 44.46 -63.99 -10.46
N ILE A 238 45.62 -63.37 -10.21
CA ILE A 238 46.87 -63.73 -10.87
C ILE A 238 47.32 -65.15 -10.47
N VAL A 239 47.33 -65.47 -9.17
CA VAL A 239 47.71 -66.81 -8.68
C VAL A 239 46.87 -67.90 -9.34
N GLU A 240 45.54 -67.76 -9.33
CA GLU A 240 44.62 -68.70 -9.97
C GLU A 240 44.92 -68.88 -11.47
N THR A 241 45.17 -67.77 -12.17
CA THR A 241 45.46 -67.78 -13.61
C THR A 241 46.76 -68.51 -13.95
N LEU A 242 47.80 -68.32 -13.13
CA LEU A 242 49.11 -68.96 -13.30
C LEU A 242 49.09 -70.44 -12.92
N VAL A 243 48.40 -70.79 -11.83
CA VAL A 243 48.20 -72.20 -11.44
C VAL A 243 47.43 -72.95 -12.54
N LYS A 244 46.40 -72.33 -13.14
CA LYS A 244 45.68 -72.89 -14.30
C LYS A 244 46.58 -73.07 -15.53
N ALA A 245 47.66 -72.31 -15.65
CA ALA A 245 48.68 -72.45 -16.69
C ALA A 245 49.72 -73.55 -16.41
N GLY A 246 49.63 -74.26 -15.28
CA GLY A 246 50.55 -75.30 -14.88
C GLY A 246 51.81 -74.79 -14.18
N TRP A 247 51.77 -73.56 -13.65
CA TRP A 247 52.84 -73.02 -12.80
C TRP A 247 52.64 -73.44 -11.35
N VAL A 248 53.72 -73.51 -10.58
CA VAL A 248 53.71 -74.02 -9.20
C VAL A 248 53.81 -72.84 -8.23
N PHE A 249 52.75 -72.58 -7.48
CA PHE A 249 52.72 -71.53 -6.48
C PHE A 249 53.44 -71.97 -5.19
N ASN A 250 54.34 -71.12 -4.67
CA ASN A 250 55.01 -71.33 -3.39
C ASN A 250 54.40 -70.42 -2.29
N PRO A 251 53.60 -70.98 -1.36
CA PRO A 251 52.91 -70.19 -0.33
C PRO A 251 53.80 -69.80 0.87
N ASN A 252 55.00 -70.37 1.00
CA ASN A 252 55.81 -70.21 2.21
C ASN A 252 56.37 -68.78 2.40
N ASN A 253 56.37 -67.96 1.35
CA ASN A 253 56.84 -66.57 1.36
C ASN A 253 55.77 -65.55 0.94
N SER A 254 54.54 -65.97 0.65
CA SER A 254 53.45 -65.07 0.25
C SER A 254 52.90 -64.20 1.40
N HIS A 255 53.46 -64.36 2.61
CA HIS A 255 53.26 -63.46 3.76
C HIS A 255 54.29 -62.31 3.81
N GLY A 256 55.21 -62.24 2.84
CA GLY A 256 56.08 -61.08 2.70
C GLY A 256 55.23 -59.82 2.53
N HIS A 257 55.40 -58.85 3.42
CA HIS A 257 54.79 -57.54 3.24
C HIS A 257 55.59 -56.78 2.20
N LEU A 258 54.94 -56.28 1.16
CA LEU A 258 55.59 -55.36 0.23
C LEU A 258 55.97 -54.08 0.99
N MET A 259 57.28 -53.84 1.17
CA MET A 259 57.81 -52.65 1.84
C MET A 259 58.24 -51.60 0.80
N GLY A 260 57.91 -50.33 1.05
CA GLY A 260 58.19 -49.20 0.13
C GLY A 260 56.96 -48.69 -0.61
N LEU A 261 57.14 -47.78 -1.59
CA LEU A 261 56.10 -47.17 -2.43
C LEU A 261 56.09 -47.80 -3.84
N ALA A 262 55.85 -49.11 -3.92
CA ALA A 262 55.71 -49.78 -5.21
C ALA A 262 54.32 -49.47 -5.81
N SER A 263 54.29 -49.36 -7.14
CA SER A 263 53.08 -49.15 -7.92
C SER A 263 53.06 -50.11 -9.12
N GLY A 264 51.87 -50.60 -9.46
CA GLY A 264 51.65 -51.53 -10.57
C GLY A 264 51.96 -53.00 -10.23
N VAL A 265 52.38 -53.77 -11.24
CA VAL A 265 52.79 -55.17 -11.10
C VAL A 265 54.26 -55.32 -11.48
N VAL A 266 55.08 -55.83 -10.57
CA VAL A 266 56.51 -56.00 -10.79
C VAL A 266 56.84 -57.48 -10.86
N VAL A 267 57.43 -57.91 -11.97
CA VAL A 267 57.90 -59.29 -12.16
C VAL A 267 59.40 -59.32 -11.93
N VAL A 268 59.84 -59.98 -10.86
CA VAL A 268 61.25 -60.12 -10.48
C VAL A 268 61.68 -61.56 -10.78
N ILE A 269 62.81 -61.73 -11.47
CA ILE A 269 63.39 -63.05 -11.77
C ILE A 269 64.46 -63.37 -10.74
N GLY A 270 64.47 -64.59 -10.20
CA GLY A 270 65.49 -65.03 -9.23
C GLY A 270 66.90 -65.04 -9.82
N ARG A 271 67.91 -64.64 -9.04
CA ARG A 271 69.33 -64.64 -9.46
C ARG A 271 69.84 -66.00 -9.90
N GLU A 272 69.38 -67.06 -9.24
CA GLU A 272 69.75 -68.45 -9.51
C GLU A 272 68.78 -69.13 -10.49
N ALA A 273 67.76 -68.39 -10.97
CA ALA A 273 66.78 -68.90 -11.88
C ALA A 273 67.41 -68.98 -13.29
N GLY A 274 67.54 -70.19 -13.84
CA GLY A 274 68.13 -70.41 -15.16
C GLY A 274 67.41 -69.66 -16.29
N SER A 275 67.97 -69.72 -17.50
CA SER A 275 67.49 -68.97 -18.68
C SER A 275 65.99 -69.18 -19.02
N ASN A 276 65.41 -70.32 -18.63
CA ASN A 276 63.98 -70.61 -18.78
C ASN A 276 63.09 -69.72 -17.89
N ALA A 277 63.53 -69.40 -16.67
CA ALA A 277 62.78 -68.50 -15.78
C ALA A 277 62.78 -67.07 -16.31
N GLY A 278 63.89 -66.62 -16.92
CA GLY A 278 63.95 -65.32 -17.58
C GLY A 278 62.98 -65.20 -18.76
N LYS A 279 62.91 -66.25 -19.61
CA LYS A 279 61.92 -66.31 -20.71
C LYS A 279 60.49 -66.37 -20.19
N ALA A 280 60.23 -67.14 -19.13
CA ALA A 280 58.91 -67.25 -18.51
C ALA A 280 58.45 -65.92 -17.88
N GLY A 281 59.34 -65.23 -17.17
CA GLY A 281 59.07 -63.91 -16.57
C GLY A 281 58.80 -62.83 -17.61
N ALA A 282 59.59 -62.82 -18.70
CA ALA A 282 59.34 -61.93 -19.84
C ALA A 282 57.99 -62.24 -20.53
N ALA A 283 57.66 -63.52 -20.72
CA ALA A 283 56.39 -63.93 -21.32
C ALA A 283 55.19 -63.54 -20.45
N LEU A 284 55.32 -63.66 -19.11
CA LEU A 284 54.32 -63.20 -18.15
C LEU A 284 54.12 -61.70 -18.20
N LEU A 285 55.21 -60.92 -18.21
CA LEU A 285 55.15 -59.48 -18.31
C LEU A 285 54.40 -59.03 -19.58
N GLU A 286 54.75 -59.63 -20.71
CA GLU A 286 54.11 -59.35 -22.00
C GLU A 286 52.67 -59.87 -22.07
N ALA A 287 52.30 -60.91 -21.33
CA ALA A 287 50.93 -61.37 -21.24
C ALA A 287 50.06 -60.38 -20.45
N LEU A 288 50.55 -59.90 -19.30
CA LEU A 288 49.84 -58.93 -18.47
C LEU A 288 49.69 -57.57 -19.16
N ARG A 289 50.73 -57.10 -19.88
CA ARG A 289 50.66 -55.89 -20.71
C ARG A 289 49.63 -55.99 -21.82
N ALA A 290 49.61 -57.12 -22.54
CA ALA A 290 48.70 -57.33 -23.65
C ALA A 290 47.22 -57.32 -23.21
N GLU A 291 46.95 -57.71 -21.96
CA GLU A 291 45.60 -57.67 -21.38
C GLU A 291 45.27 -56.37 -20.64
N GLY A 292 46.11 -55.33 -20.76
CA GLY A 292 45.83 -54.00 -20.23
C GLY A 292 46.15 -53.81 -18.74
N VAL A 293 46.97 -54.67 -18.14
CA VAL A 293 47.46 -54.46 -16.76
C VAL A 293 48.49 -53.34 -16.75
N ALA A 294 48.06 -52.15 -16.31
CA ALA A 294 48.87 -50.93 -16.26
C ALA A 294 50.08 -51.04 -15.31
N GLU A 295 51.16 -50.33 -15.65
CA GLU A 295 52.43 -50.24 -14.88
C GLU A 295 53.04 -51.61 -14.53
N THR A 296 53.13 -52.46 -15.55
CA THR A 296 53.81 -53.76 -15.50
C THR A 296 55.29 -53.57 -15.86
N LYS A 297 56.20 -53.96 -14.95
CA LYS A 297 57.66 -53.82 -15.18
C LYS A 297 58.46 -55.02 -14.69
N LEU A 298 59.62 -55.21 -15.31
CA LEU A 298 60.65 -56.13 -14.84
C LEU A 298 61.37 -55.49 -13.66
N GLY A 299 61.39 -56.14 -12.51
CA GLY A 299 62.07 -55.66 -11.31
C GLY A 299 63.52 -56.10 -11.23
N HIS A 300 64.33 -55.32 -10.51
CA HIS A 300 65.73 -55.65 -10.25
C HIS A 300 65.88 -56.46 -8.96
N ASP A 301 66.94 -57.27 -8.92
CA ASP A 301 67.24 -58.25 -7.88
C ASP A 301 67.49 -57.64 -6.48
N SER A 302 67.76 -56.32 -6.42
CA SER A 302 67.85 -55.53 -5.18
C SER A 302 66.52 -55.40 -4.42
N LEU A 303 65.40 -55.86 -5.00
CA LEU A 303 64.08 -55.87 -4.38
C LEU A 303 63.76 -57.19 -3.64
N GLN A 304 64.71 -58.14 -3.58
CA GLN A 304 64.53 -59.41 -2.87
C GLN A 304 65.06 -59.32 -1.43
N ILE A 305 64.16 -59.25 -0.45
CA ILE A 305 64.50 -59.49 0.96
C ILE A 305 64.62 -61.02 1.12
N ASN A 306 65.81 -61.51 1.43
CA ASN A 306 66.21 -62.93 1.42
C ASN A 306 66.07 -63.60 0.05
N PRO A 307 67.16 -63.78 -0.73
CA PRO A 307 67.08 -64.45 -2.03
C PRO A 307 66.69 -65.91 -1.82
N THR A 308 65.43 -66.23 -2.07
CA THR A 308 64.94 -67.59 -2.12
C THR A 308 65.25 -68.20 -3.48
N PRO A 309 65.43 -69.53 -3.58
CA PRO A 309 65.71 -70.24 -4.84
C PRO A 309 64.45 -70.34 -5.74
N ILE A 310 63.53 -69.37 -5.66
CA ILE A 310 62.29 -69.33 -6.42
C ILE A 310 62.57 -68.69 -7.78
N ALA A 311 61.97 -69.26 -8.83
CA ALA A 311 62.27 -68.82 -10.19
C ALA A 311 61.74 -67.40 -10.48
N ILE A 312 60.52 -67.07 -10.03
CA ILE A 312 59.87 -65.77 -10.29
C ILE A 312 59.13 -65.25 -9.05
N LYS A 313 59.35 -63.99 -8.68
CA LYS A 313 58.62 -63.26 -7.64
C LYS A 313 57.75 -62.18 -8.27
N ILE A 314 56.46 -62.18 -7.98
CA ILE A 314 55.49 -61.22 -8.52
C ILE A 314 55.06 -60.30 -7.37
N GLN A 315 55.35 -59.01 -7.50
CA GLN A 315 54.88 -57.99 -6.57
C GLN A 315 53.64 -57.33 -7.15
N VAL A 316 52.51 -57.46 -6.46
CA VAL A 316 51.26 -56.79 -6.81
C VAL A 316 51.09 -55.61 -5.87
N ALA A 317 51.42 -54.41 -6.36
CA ALA A 317 51.41 -53.19 -5.57
C ALA A 317 50.12 -52.39 -5.80
N LYS A 318 50.00 -51.19 -5.21
CA LYS A 318 48.83 -50.31 -5.43
C LYS A 318 48.71 -49.92 -6.91
N LYS A 319 47.48 -49.61 -7.33
CA LYS A 319 47.23 -49.06 -8.67
C LYS A 319 47.99 -47.72 -8.82
N PRO A 320 48.61 -47.46 -9.98
CA PRO A 320 49.30 -46.20 -10.27
C PRO A 320 48.40 -44.98 -10.30
#